data_AF-A0A921MNS3-F1
#
_entry.id   AF-A0A921MNS3-F1
#
_cell.length_a   1.000
_cell.length_b   1.000
_cell.length_c   1.000
_cell.angle_alpha   90.00
_cell.angle_beta   90.00
_cell.angle_gamma   90.00
#
_symmetry.space_group_name_H-M   'P 1'
#
loop_
_entity.id
_entity.type
_entity.pdbx_description
1 polymer ?
#
loop_
_entity_poly.entity_id
_entity_poly.type
_entity_poly.pdbx_seq_one_letter_code
_entity_poly.pdbx_strand_id
1 'polypeptide(L)'
;MTDRQKQWLIRILLGGLIGIAALIPLGGVFNGLVSGGLIAMGPNPIFRLVSYDLEYLTGSAPLAFAIQLGLYFLMGAVVGLSTLPFADDGPTLVLRSLAHFAATAGTLTVLVVLCGWNWGEFWPVALYLGLLAAVYLLIWLGRWVGWYVEVAAIRQRLGLSPGPSPLKWRETLPYLPFAALMCLVLPMVLRLCESPIPIFSAIYAMLILPAGGFFSGLFLGRRQGFCPLYPVVCALLTLCFVLLARLVSNVADGAMIPIVLCSVLLGNTVGALFRTVKERRMKK
;
A
#
# COMPACT_ATOMS: atom_id res chain seq x y z
N MET A 1 32.63 9.40 19.15
CA MET A 1 31.59 8.78 18.30
C MET A 1 31.09 7.53 19.01
N THR A 2 29.80 7.38 19.23
CA THR A 2 29.23 6.19 19.91
C THR A 2 29.18 4.99 18.96
N ASP A 3 29.12 3.77 19.50
CA ASP A 3 29.01 2.54 18.67
C ASP A 3 27.79 2.59 17.75
N ARG A 4 26.70 3.18 18.24
CA ARG A 4 25.50 3.45 17.45
C ARG A 4 25.82 4.38 16.29
N GLN A 5 26.44 5.53 16.52
CA GLN A 5 26.84 6.43 15.44
C GLN A 5 27.74 5.72 14.41
N LYS A 6 28.65 4.87 14.87
CA LYS A 6 29.57 4.11 14.01
C LYS A 6 28.81 3.14 13.10
N GLN A 7 27.85 2.40 13.64
CA GLN A 7 26.99 1.51 12.85
C GLN A 7 26.17 2.27 11.80
N TRP A 8 25.64 3.43 12.15
CA TRP A 8 24.88 4.28 11.21
C TRP A 8 25.78 4.74 10.06
N LEU A 9 26.96 5.26 10.39
CA LEU A 9 27.91 5.73 9.38
C LEU A 9 28.31 4.59 8.42
N ILE A 10 28.63 3.42 8.95
CA ILE A 10 29.02 2.25 8.13
C ILE A 10 27.89 1.86 7.17
N ARG A 11 26.63 1.83 7.64
CA ARG A 11 25.49 1.46 6.79
C ARG A 11 25.17 2.51 5.73
N ILE A 12 25.32 3.79 6.07
CA ILE A 12 25.17 4.90 5.11
C ILE A 12 26.24 4.80 4.04
N LEU A 13 27.51 4.61 4.42
CA LEU A 13 28.63 4.52 3.48
C LEU A 13 28.52 3.28 2.59
N LEU A 14 28.33 2.10 3.17
CA LEU A 14 28.19 0.85 2.40
C LEU A 14 26.94 0.90 1.51
N GLY A 15 25.81 1.32 2.06
CA GLY A 15 24.56 1.46 1.31
C GLY A 15 24.73 2.43 0.15
N GLY A 16 25.33 3.59 0.38
CA GLY A 16 25.55 4.59 -0.65
C GLY A 16 26.52 4.13 -1.74
N LEU A 17 27.62 3.47 -1.39
CA LEU A 17 28.55 2.90 -2.37
C LEU A 17 27.90 1.79 -3.21
N ILE A 18 27.11 0.91 -2.59
CA ILE A 18 26.31 -0.09 -3.30
C ILE A 18 25.27 0.59 -4.19
N GLY A 19 24.63 1.66 -3.71
CA GLY A 19 23.69 2.47 -4.47
C GLY A 19 24.31 3.01 -5.75
N ILE A 20 25.51 3.60 -5.66
CA ILE A 20 26.28 4.04 -6.84
C ILE A 20 26.54 2.85 -7.77
N ALA A 21 27.12 1.76 -7.25
CA ALA A 21 27.51 0.60 -8.05
C ALA A 21 26.32 -0.03 -8.79
N ALA A 22 25.15 -0.10 -8.15
CA ALA A 22 23.93 -0.68 -8.72
C ALA A 22 23.18 0.28 -9.65
N LEU A 23 23.17 1.58 -9.34
CA LEU A 23 22.40 2.57 -10.09
C LEU A 23 23.18 3.16 -11.27
N ILE A 24 24.51 3.05 -11.34
CA ILE A 24 25.26 3.39 -12.58
C ILE A 24 24.78 2.56 -13.78
N PRO A 25 24.78 1.21 -13.74
CA PRO A 25 24.34 0.42 -14.90
C PRO A 25 22.84 0.60 -15.17
N LEU A 26 22.00 0.56 -14.13
CA LEU A 26 20.55 0.71 -14.28
C LEU A 26 20.19 2.11 -14.79
N GLY A 27 20.70 3.13 -14.10
CA GLY A 27 20.43 4.52 -14.43
C GLY A 27 20.97 4.92 -15.79
N GLY A 28 22.12 4.35 -16.21
CA GLY A 28 22.62 4.60 -17.55
C GLY A 28 21.73 4.02 -18.66
N VAL A 29 21.07 2.88 -18.43
CA VAL A 29 20.03 2.37 -19.34
C VAL A 29 18.83 3.31 -19.35
N PHE A 30 18.34 3.72 -18.17
CA PHE A 30 17.17 4.63 -18.09
C PHE A 30 17.44 5.98 -18.75
N ASN A 31 18.64 6.55 -18.56
CA ASN A 31 19.08 7.78 -19.25
C ASN A 31 19.09 7.59 -20.78
N GLY A 32 19.52 6.43 -21.28
CA GLY A 32 19.45 6.09 -22.71
C GLY A 32 18.02 5.96 -23.24
N LEU A 33 17.13 5.35 -22.45
CA LEU A 33 15.71 5.18 -22.80
C LEU A 33 14.97 6.52 -22.90
N VAL A 34 15.18 7.42 -21.93
CA VAL A 34 14.57 8.75 -21.90
C VAL A 34 15.08 9.64 -23.03
N SER A 35 16.36 9.51 -23.40
CA SER A 35 16.97 10.26 -24.51
C SER A 35 16.64 9.70 -25.91
N GLY A 36 15.63 8.85 -26.03
CA GLY A 36 15.07 8.39 -27.31
C GLY A 36 15.57 7.03 -27.81
N GLY A 37 16.33 6.27 -27.01
CA GLY A 37 16.99 5.02 -27.42
C GLY A 37 16.07 3.81 -27.68
N LEU A 38 14.79 3.85 -27.31
CA LEU A 38 13.86 2.72 -27.56
C LEU A 38 12.52 3.12 -28.19
N ILE A 39 12.01 4.32 -27.91
CA ILE A 39 10.67 4.76 -28.34
C ILE A 39 10.71 5.79 -29.49
N ALA A 40 11.84 6.50 -29.66
CA ALA A 40 11.98 7.55 -30.67
C ALA A 40 12.65 7.10 -31.99
N MET A 41 13.00 5.82 -32.15
CA MET A 41 13.70 5.28 -33.34
C MET A 41 14.85 6.17 -33.86
N GLY A 42 15.61 6.80 -32.97
CA GLY A 42 16.80 7.58 -33.30
C GLY A 42 18.09 6.78 -33.09
N PRO A 43 19.23 7.20 -33.64
CA PRO A 43 20.53 6.53 -33.50
C PRO A 43 21.16 6.67 -32.09
N ASN A 44 20.36 6.96 -31.07
CA ASN A 44 20.85 7.25 -29.73
C ASN A 44 21.24 5.97 -28.98
N PRO A 45 22.35 5.99 -28.22
CA PRO A 45 22.85 4.81 -27.53
C PRO A 45 21.89 4.33 -26.43
N ILE A 46 21.75 3.00 -26.32
CA ILE A 46 20.95 2.30 -25.30
C ILE A 46 21.40 2.65 -23.86
N PHE A 47 22.64 3.11 -23.71
CA PHE A 47 23.25 3.48 -22.43
C PHE A 47 23.83 4.89 -22.48
N ARG A 48 23.49 5.71 -21.48
CA ARG A 48 24.04 7.06 -21.30
C ARG A 48 24.40 7.28 -19.84
N LEU A 49 25.69 7.48 -19.56
CA LEU A 49 26.19 7.59 -18.18
C LEU A 49 25.56 8.76 -17.40
N VAL A 50 25.34 9.90 -18.05
CA VAL A 50 24.78 11.13 -17.45
C VAL A 50 23.41 11.42 -18.04
N SER A 51 22.41 11.72 -17.21
CA SER A 51 21.07 12.10 -17.66
C SER A 51 21.11 13.37 -18.54
N TYR A 52 20.40 13.33 -19.66
CA TYR A 52 20.26 14.48 -20.56
C TYR A 52 19.53 15.65 -19.88
N ASP A 53 18.41 15.37 -19.23
CA ASP A 53 17.61 16.37 -18.52
C ASP A 53 18.41 17.04 -17.41
N LEU A 54 19.20 16.27 -16.66
CA LEU A 54 20.04 16.83 -15.60
C LEU A 54 21.20 17.66 -16.15
N GLU A 55 21.81 17.23 -17.25
CA GLU A 55 22.81 18.00 -17.98
C GLU A 55 22.24 19.31 -18.51
N TYR A 56 21.02 19.28 -19.07
CA TYR A 56 20.30 20.46 -19.53
C TYR A 56 19.99 21.43 -18.38
N LEU A 57 19.50 20.94 -17.23
CA LEU A 57 19.18 21.75 -16.07
C LEU A 57 20.42 22.42 -15.44
N THR A 58 21.56 21.74 -15.46
CA THR A 58 22.81 22.22 -14.84
C THR A 58 23.68 23.02 -15.81
N GLY A 59 23.47 22.88 -17.12
CA GLY A 59 24.34 23.42 -18.16
C GLY A 59 25.76 22.83 -18.15
N SER A 60 25.99 21.72 -17.44
CA SER A 60 27.33 21.15 -17.22
C SER A 60 27.29 19.65 -16.97
N ALA A 61 27.82 18.86 -17.91
CA ALA A 61 27.89 17.40 -17.77
C ALA A 61 28.65 16.92 -16.51
N PRO A 62 29.80 17.53 -16.11
CA PRO A 62 30.46 17.16 -14.86
C PRO A 62 29.62 17.42 -13.61
N LEU A 63 28.91 18.56 -13.57
CA LEU A 63 28.04 18.90 -12.43
C LEU A 63 26.82 17.97 -12.38
N ALA A 64 26.18 17.70 -13.52
CA ALA A 64 25.10 16.73 -13.62
C ALA A 64 25.52 15.34 -13.14
N PHE A 65 26.69 14.88 -13.56
CA PHE A 65 27.21 13.59 -13.11
C PHE A 65 27.46 13.55 -11.60
N ALA A 66 28.04 14.61 -11.03
CA ALA A 66 28.25 14.70 -9.58
C ALA A 66 26.93 14.68 -8.79
N ILE A 67 25.91 15.40 -9.26
CA ILE A 67 24.56 15.38 -8.66
C ILE A 67 23.95 13.99 -8.78
N GLN A 68 24.03 13.36 -9.95
CA GLN A 68 23.50 12.02 -10.20
C GLN A 68 24.15 10.97 -9.29
N LEU A 69 25.48 11.01 -9.12
CA LEU A 69 26.20 10.17 -8.16
C LEU A 69 25.76 10.45 -6.72
N GLY A 70 25.55 11.72 -6.36
CA GLY A 70 25.02 12.11 -5.06
C GLY A 70 23.62 11.52 -4.79
N LEU A 71 22.74 11.53 -5.79
CA LEU A 71 21.40 10.95 -5.71
C LEU A 71 21.44 9.42 -5.62
N TYR A 72 22.33 8.77 -6.37
CA TYR A 72 22.55 7.32 -6.28
C TYR A 72 23.08 6.91 -4.91
N PHE A 73 24.05 7.67 -4.39
CA PHE A 73 24.56 7.48 -3.04
C PHE A 73 23.46 7.68 -2.01
N LEU A 74 22.68 8.75 -2.11
CA LEU A 74 21.60 9.05 -1.17
C LEU A 74 20.54 7.93 -1.17
N MET A 75 20.13 7.46 -2.35
CA MET A 75 19.21 6.34 -2.48
C MET A 75 19.76 5.09 -1.80
N GLY A 76 21.02 4.73 -2.11
CA GLY A 76 21.69 3.60 -1.49
C GLY A 76 21.83 3.74 0.03
N ALA A 77 22.15 4.94 0.52
CA ALA A 77 22.28 5.24 1.94
C ALA A 77 20.94 5.06 2.67
N VAL A 78 19.85 5.58 2.12
CA VAL A 78 18.50 5.40 2.70
C VAL A 78 18.12 3.92 2.70
N VAL A 79 18.40 3.18 1.62
CA VAL A 79 18.18 1.71 1.59
C VAL A 79 19.06 1.00 2.63
N GLY A 80 20.33 1.38 2.80
CA GLY A 80 21.23 0.81 3.81
C GLY A 80 20.76 1.03 5.25
N LEU A 81 20.02 2.11 5.50
CA LEU A 81 19.40 2.39 6.80
C LEU A 81 18.15 1.54 7.08
N SER A 82 17.56 0.86 6.10
CA SER A 82 16.27 0.13 6.24
C SER A 82 16.26 -0.98 7.30
N THR A 83 17.43 -1.46 7.72
CA THR A 83 17.61 -2.54 8.69
C THR A 83 17.90 -2.06 10.12
N LEU A 84 17.99 -0.73 10.34
CA LEU A 84 18.17 -0.10 11.66
C LEU A 84 16.88 0.30 12.40
N PRO A 85 15.76 0.67 11.77
CA PRO A 85 14.61 1.22 12.46
C PRO A 85 13.75 0.13 13.08
N PHE A 86 14.32 -0.68 13.98
CA PHE A 86 13.54 -1.65 14.74
C PHE A 86 13.55 -1.21 16.20
N ALA A 87 12.47 -0.53 16.57
CA ALA A 87 12.18 -0.19 17.95
C ALA A 87 11.51 -1.38 18.63
N ASP A 88 11.71 -1.50 19.95
CA ASP A 88 11.11 -2.57 20.75
C ASP A 88 9.60 -2.35 20.97
N ASP A 89 9.10 -1.13 20.73
CA ASP A 89 7.71 -0.76 20.84
C ASP A 89 7.02 -0.56 19.48
N GLY A 90 5.77 -1.03 19.37
CA GLY A 90 4.98 -0.99 18.14
C GLY A 90 4.77 0.41 17.55
N PRO A 91 4.36 1.44 18.33
CA PRO A 91 4.17 2.79 17.79
C PRO A 91 5.43 3.41 17.21
N THR A 92 6.58 3.31 17.90
CA THR A 92 7.84 3.84 17.41
C THR A 92 8.31 3.09 16.17
N LEU A 93 8.08 1.77 16.12
CA LEU A 93 8.36 0.96 14.94
C LEU A 93 7.58 1.45 13.72
N VAL A 94 6.26 1.65 13.86
CA VAL A 94 5.42 2.19 12.78
C VAL A 94 5.88 3.58 12.35
N LEU A 95 6.13 4.49 13.30
CA LEU A 95 6.57 5.84 13.00
C LEU A 95 7.91 5.85 12.24
N ARG A 96 8.90 5.07 12.70
CA ARG A 96 10.21 4.99 12.05
C ARG A 96 10.12 4.34 10.67
N SER A 97 9.30 3.30 10.50
CA SER A 97 9.04 2.71 9.18
C SER A 97 8.39 3.71 8.22
N LEU A 98 7.41 4.50 8.69
CA LEU A 98 6.77 5.53 7.87
C LEU A 98 7.73 6.67 7.52
N ALA A 99 8.55 7.13 8.47
CA ALA A 99 9.55 8.17 8.22
C ALA A 99 10.59 7.69 7.20
N HIS A 100 11.02 6.43 7.32
CA HIS A 100 11.97 5.81 6.39
C HIS A 100 11.37 5.61 4.99
N PHE A 101 10.10 5.18 4.91
CA PHE A 101 9.36 5.13 3.66
C PHE A 101 9.25 6.51 3.02
N ALA A 102 8.86 7.55 3.77
CA ALA A 102 8.75 8.92 3.27
C ALA A 102 10.10 9.46 2.75
N ALA A 103 11.20 9.20 3.46
CA ALA A 103 12.54 9.57 3.02
C ALA A 103 12.95 8.84 1.73
N THR A 104 12.64 7.55 1.63
CA THR A 104 12.93 6.76 0.42
C THR A 104 12.08 7.22 -0.77
N ALA A 105 10.79 7.46 -0.56
CA ALA A 105 9.87 7.98 -1.56
C ALA A 105 10.30 9.36 -2.06
N GLY A 106 10.64 10.28 -1.15
CA GLY A 106 11.15 11.60 -1.52
C GLY A 106 12.44 11.52 -2.33
N THR A 107 13.39 10.68 -1.91
CA THR A 107 14.65 10.47 -2.64
C THR A 107 14.41 9.87 -4.02
N LEU A 108 13.51 8.89 -4.14
CA LEU A 108 13.11 8.28 -5.42
C LEU A 108 12.49 9.32 -6.35
N THR A 109 11.56 10.13 -5.86
CA THR A 109 10.90 11.18 -6.63
C THR A 109 11.92 12.19 -7.16
N VAL A 110 12.81 12.69 -6.29
CA VAL A 110 13.86 13.65 -6.71
C VAL A 110 14.75 13.02 -7.78
N LEU A 111 15.18 11.76 -7.60
CA LEU A 111 16.01 11.06 -8.57
C LEU A 111 15.31 10.90 -9.92
N VAL A 112 14.09 10.39 -9.92
CA VAL A 112 13.30 10.12 -11.13
C VAL A 112 13.01 11.42 -11.89
N VAL A 113 12.63 12.49 -11.19
CA VAL A 113 12.29 13.77 -11.82
C VAL A 113 13.52 14.48 -12.35
N LEU A 114 14.60 14.59 -11.56
CA LEU A 114 15.81 15.29 -12.00
C LEU A 114 16.53 14.56 -13.13
N CYS A 115 16.46 13.23 -13.19
CA CYS A 115 17.06 12.45 -14.27
C CYS A 115 16.15 12.29 -15.50
N GLY A 116 14.92 12.86 -15.49
CA GLY A 116 13.97 12.76 -16.61
C GLY A 116 13.29 11.39 -16.74
N TRP A 117 13.46 10.48 -15.78
CA TRP A 117 12.92 9.11 -15.83
C TRP A 117 11.40 9.02 -15.70
N ASN A 118 10.73 10.16 -15.54
CA ASN A 118 9.28 10.29 -15.61
C ASN A 118 8.76 10.81 -16.95
N TRP A 119 9.64 11.08 -17.92
CA TRP A 119 9.25 11.64 -19.23
C TRP A 119 8.42 12.92 -19.13
N GLY A 120 8.65 13.73 -18.08
CA GLY A 120 7.86 14.94 -17.82
C GLY A 120 6.45 14.69 -17.28
N GLU A 121 6.03 13.43 -17.15
CA GLU A 121 4.68 13.04 -16.77
C GLU A 121 4.55 12.69 -15.27
N PHE A 122 3.35 12.83 -14.72
CA PHE A 122 3.06 12.47 -13.33
C PHE A 122 2.91 10.95 -13.13
N TRP A 123 2.28 10.26 -14.09
CA TRP A 123 1.92 8.84 -13.96
C TRP A 123 3.11 7.90 -13.75
N PRO A 124 4.26 8.07 -14.43
CA PRO A 124 5.45 7.27 -14.15
C PRO A 124 5.95 7.43 -12.71
N VAL A 125 5.95 8.66 -12.17
CA VAL A 125 6.31 8.90 -10.75
C VAL A 125 5.37 8.14 -9.83
N ALA A 126 4.06 8.21 -10.08
CA ALA A 126 3.06 7.47 -9.31
C ALA A 126 3.28 5.96 -9.40
N LEU A 127 3.67 5.42 -10.56
CA LEU A 127 4.01 4.02 -10.73
C LEU A 127 5.24 3.61 -9.90
N TYR A 128 6.34 4.37 -9.96
CA TYR A 128 7.53 4.07 -9.14
C TYR A 128 7.22 4.10 -7.65
N LEU A 129 6.44 5.09 -7.19
CA LEU A 129 6.01 5.19 -5.80
C LEU A 129 5.07 4.04 -5.40
N GLY A 130 4.17 3.63 -6.29
CA GLY A 130 3.31 2.47 -6.09
C GLY A 130 4.09 1.16 -5.96
N LEU A 131 5.09 0.95 -6.82
CA LEU A 131 6.00 -0.20 -6.74
C LEU A 131 6.83 -0.17 -5.45
N LEU A 132 7.36 1.00 -5.06
CA LEU A 132 8.07 1.17 -3.80
C LEU A 132 7.17 0.83 -2.60
N ALA A 133 5.95 1.35 -2.58
CA ALA A 133 4.97 1.05 -1.53
C ALA A 133 4.64 -0.44 -1.46
N ALA A 134 4.51 -1.12 -2.62
CA ALA A 134 4.30 -2.55 -2.68
C ALA A 134 5.47 -3.34 -2.08
N VAL A 135 6.71 -3.00 -2.41
CA VAL A 135 7.90 -3.63 -1.82
C VAL A 135 7.93 -3.43 -0.30
N TYR A 136 7.66 -2.22 0.19
CA TYR A 136 7.57 -1.95 1.63
C TYR A 136 6.49 -2.78 2.30
N LEU A 137 5.31 -2.87 1.69
CA LEU A 137 4.20 -3.66 2.19
C LEU A 137 4.58 -5.15 2.25
N LEU A 138 5.24 -5.69 1.23
CA LEU A 138 5.72 -7.08 1.22
C LEU A 138 6.71 -7.37 2.35
N ILE A 139 7.68 -6.49 2.57
CA ILE A 139 8.65 -6.61 3.69
C ILE A 139 7.90 -6.58 5.03
N TRP A 140 6.96 -5.65 5.19
CA TRP A 140 6.16 -5.52 6.40
C TRP A 140 5.28 -6.76 6.66
N LEU A 141 4.66 -7.31 5.61
CA LEU A 141 3.85 -8.52 5.67
C LEU A 141 4.69 -9.73 6.06
N GLY A 142 5.85 -9.94 5.42
CA GLY A 142 6.73 -11.07 5.75
C GLY A 142 7.15 -11.04 7.22
N ARG A 143 7.48 -9.85 7.73
CA ARG A 143 7.82 -9.69 9.15
C ARG A 143 6.63 -9.85 10.08
N TRP A 144 5.48 -9.31 9.72
CA TRP A 144 4.25 -9.47 10.47
C TRP A 144 3.87 -10.95 10.63
N VAL A 145 4.03 -11.75 9.57
CA VAL A 145 3.84 -13.22 9.64
C VAL A 145 4.80 -13.84 10.65
N GLY A 146 6.09 -13.47 10.61
CA GLY A 146 7.10 -13.95 11.57
C GLY A 146 6.72 -13.66 13.02
N TRP A 147 6.38 -12.41 13.34
CA TRP A 147 5.93 -12.02 14.68
C TRP A 147 4.66 -12.75 15.11
N TYR A 148 3.72 -12.94 14.18
CA TYR A 148 2.48 -13.63 14.47
C TYR A 148 2.75 -15.09 14.89
N VAL A 149 3.65 -15.78 14.18
CA VAL A 149 4.08 -17.15 14.51
C VAL A 149 4.81 -17.19 15.85
N GLU A 150 5.74 -16.26 16.12
CA GLU A 150 6.44 -16.15 17.39
C GLU A 150 5.48 -15.96 18.57
N VAL A 151 4.52 -15.04 18.45
CA VAL A 151 3.50 -14.79 19.48
C VAL A 151 2.63 -16.03 19.70
N ALA A 152 2.23 -16.72 18.63
CA ALA A 152 1.46 -17.96 18.74
C ALA A 152 2.25 -19.05 19.49
N ALA A 153 3.54 -19.21 19.17
CA ALA A 153 4.42 -20.16 19.85
C ALA A 153 4.63 -19.82 21.33
N ILE A 154 4.80 -18.54 21.68
CA ILE A 154 4.90 -18.08 23.07
C ILE A 154 3.61 -18.41 23.82
N ARG A 155 2.43 -18.10 23.26
CA ARG A 155 1.14 -18.42 23.88
C ARG A 155 0.98 -19.92 24.12
N GLN A 156 1.34 -20.74 23.13
CA GLN A 156 1.29 -22.19 23.25
C GLN A 156 2.21 -22.69 24.37
N ARG A 157 3.46 -22.20 24.45
CA ARG A 157 4.41 -22.58 25.51
C ARG A 157 3.95 -22.14 26.91
N LEU A 158 3.23 -21.04 27.00
CA LEU A 158 2.64 -20.55 28.25
C LEU A 158 1.28 -21.20 28.59
N GLY A 159 0.79 -22.15 27.78
CA GLY A 159 -0.52 -22.78 27.99
C GLY A 159 -1.70 -21.82 27.81
N LEU A 160 -1.49 -20.68 27.14
CA LEU A 160 -2.53 -19.68 26.89
C LEU A 160 -3.41 -20.13 25.72
N SER A 161 -4.67 -19.71 25.73
CA SER A 161 -5.58 -19.91 24.61
C SER A 161 -5.00 -19.33 23.31
N PRO A 162 -5.37 -19.85 22.13
CA PRO A 162 -4.92 -19.27 20.85
C PRO A 162 -5.26 -17.77 20.75
N GLY A 163 -4.37 -17.00 20.11
CA GLY A 163 -4.64 -15.60 19.80
C GLY A 163 -5.67 -15.42 18.68
N PRO A 164 -6.09 -14.17 18.38
CA PRO A 164 -6.97 -13.88 17.25
C PRO A 164 -6.34 -14.33 15.94
N SER A 165 -7.10 -14.90 15.00
CA SER A 165 -6.54 -15.45 13.76
C SER A 165 -5.84 -14.38 12.88
N PRO A 166 -4.90 -14.76 11.97
CA PRO A 166 -4.23 -13.79 11.09
C PRO A 166 -5.25 -12.97 10.31
N LEU A 167 -5.15 -11.64 10.35
CA LEU A 167 -6.12 -10.71 9.76
C LEU A 167 -7.60 -10.94 10.18
N LYS A 168 -7.82 -11.71 11.25
CA LYS A 168 -9.11 -12.14 11.76
C LYS A 168 -10.01 -12.85 10.74
N TRP A 169 -9.42 -13.69 9.90
CA TRP A 169 -10.18 -14.42 8.87
C TRP A 169 -11.22 -15.37 9.48
N ARG A 170 -10.89 -16.07 10.59
CA ARG A 170 -11.81 -16.98 11.28
C ARG A 170 -12.97 -16.24 11.92
N GLU A 171 -12.71 -15.07 12.47
CA GLU A 171 -13.69 -14.20 13.10
C GLU A 171 -14.57 -13.48 12.05
N THR A 172 -14.05 -13.31 10.83
CA THR A 172 -14.77 -12.77 9.67
C THR A 172 -15.69 -13.83 9.03
N LEU A 173 -15.30 -15.10 9.07
CA LEU A 173 -16.00 -16.21 8.41
C LEU A 173 -17.53 -16.26 8.67
N PRO A 174 -18.02 -16.09 9.91
CA PRO A 174 -19.46 -16.14 10.19
C PRO A 174 -20.26 -14.99 9.58
N TYR A 175 -19.59 -13.91 9.17
CA TYR A 175 -20.22 -12.75 8.55
C TYR A 175 -20.27 -12.86 7.02
N LEU A 176 -19.60 -13.85 6.41
CA LEU A 176 -19.58 -14.04 4.96
C LEU A 176 -20.96 -14.29 4.35
N PRO A 177 -21.87 -15.09 4.93
CA PRO A 177 -23.20 -15.27 4.36
C PRO A 177 -23.97 -13.95 4.27
N PHE A 178 -23.89 -13.11 5.31
CA PHE A 178 -24.50 -11.79 5.30
C PHE A 178 -23.84 -10.86 4.27
N ALA A 179 -22.51 -10.88 4.17
CA ALA A 179 -21.80 -10.11 3.16
C ALA A 179 -22.17 -10.54 1.74
N ALA A 180 -22.29 -11.84 1.46
CA ALA A 180 -22.73 -12.36 0.17
C ALA A 180 -24.17 -11.98 -0.13
N LEU A 181 -25.07 -12.10 0.86
CA LEU A 181 -26.46 -11.67 0.72
C LEU A 181 -26.54 -10.19 0.35
N MET A 182 -25.87 -9.33 1.13
CA MET A 182 -25.89 -7.89 0.92
C MET A 182 -25.18 -7.51 -0.37
N CYS A 183 -23.91 -7.86 -0.54
CA CYS A 183 -23.05 -7.28 -1.57
C CYS A 183 -23.19 -7.94 -2.95
N LEU A 184 -23.79 -9.13 -3.05
CA LEU A 184 -23.90 -9.90 -4.29
C LEU A 184 -25.34 -10.32 -4.61
N VAL A 185 -26.02 -11.03 -3.69
CA VAL A 185 -27.33 -11.65 -3.99
C VAL A 185 -28.43 -10.60 -4.11
N LEU A 186 -28.58 -9.74 -3.09
CA LEU A 186 -29.61 -8.71 -3.06
C LEU A 186 -29.53 -7.76 -4.27
N PRO A 187 -28.38 -7.14 -4.60
CA PRO A 187 -28.29 -6.26 -5.76
C PRO A 187 -28.52 -7.00 -7.08
N MET A 188 -28.14 -8.28 -7.17
CA MET A 188 -28.46 -9.11 -8.35
C MET A 188 -29.96 -9.34 -8.49
N VAL A 189 -30.65 -9.71 -7.42
CA VAL A 189 -32.12 -9.89 -7.44
C VAL A 189 -32.81 -8.59 -7.81
N LEU A 190 -32.40 -7.46 -7.22
CA LEU A 190 -32.96 -6.15 -7.56
C LEU A 190 -32.76 -5.82 -9.04
N ARG A 191 -31.56 -6.11 -9.59
CA ARG A 191 -31.26 -5.91 -11.01
C ARG A 191 -32.17 -6.75 -11.91
N LEU A 192 -32.40 -8.01 -11.56
CA LEU A 192 -33.25 -8.92 -12.36
C LEU A 192 -34.74 -8.56 -12.28
N CYS A 193 -35.17 -7.92 -11.19
CA CYS A 193 -36.55 -7.45 -11.02
C CYS A 193 -36.77 -6.01 -11.52
N GLU A 194 -35.73 -5.35 -12.03
CA GLU A 194 -35.78 -3.91 -12.32
C GLU A 194 -36.55 -3.61 -13.62
N SER A 195 -37.42 -2.61 -13.56
CA SER A 195 -38.07 -2.01 -14.74
C SER A 195 -37.13 -0.97 -15.39
N PRO A 196 -37.51 -0.31 -16.51
CA PRO A 196 -36.60 0.60 -17.23
C PRO A 196 -35.98 1.73 -16.39
N ILE A 197 -36.59 2.09 -15.25
CA ILE A 197 -36.10 3.13 -14.35
C ILE A 197 -35.47 2.47 -13.11
N PRO A 198 -34.17 2.66 -12.84
CA PRO A 198 -33.44 1.89 -11.83
C PRO A 198 -33.61 2.44 -10.40
N ILE A 199 -34.85 2.59 -9.94
CA ILE A 199 -35.16 3.17 -8.62
C ILE A 199 -34.66 2.27 -7.49
N PHE A 200 -34.90 0.96 -7.60
CA PHE A 200 -34.53 0.01 -6.55
C PHE A 200 -33.01 -0.12 -6.40
N SER A 201 -32.28 -0.17 -7.53
CA SER A 201 -30.82 -0.17 -7.52
C SER A 201 -30.25 1.13 -6.97
N ALA A 202 -30.86 2.29 -7.24
CA ALA A 202 -30.43 3.57 -6.70
C ALA A 202 -30.62 3.66 -5.17
N ILE A 203 -31.79 3.26 -4.65
CA ILE A 203 -32.06 3.20 -3.21
C ILE A 203 -31.10 2.22 -2.54
N TYR A 204 -30.87 1.06 -3.16
CA TYR A 204 -29.94 0.08 -2.65
C TYR A 204 -28.52 0.64 -2.56
N ALA A 205 -27.99 1.23 -3.64
CA ALA A 205 -26.63 1.75 -3.70
C ALA A 205 -26.37 2.89 -2.70
N MET A 206 -27.34 3.81 -2.57
CA MET A 206 -27.14 5.05 -1.81
C MET A 206 -27.56 4.95 -0.34
N LEU A 207 -28.44 4.01 0.01
CA LEU A 207 -28.96 3.89 1.39
C LEU A 207 -28.69 2.52 1.99
N ILE A 208 -29.15 1.44 1.34
CA ILE A 208 -29.11 0.09 1.93
C ILE A 208 -27.67 -0.43 2.03
N LEU A 209 -26.89 -0.29 0.97
CA LEU A 209 -25.49 -0.71 0.91
C LEU A 209 -24.61 0.02 1.94
N PRO A 210 -24.59 1.36 2.03
CA PRO A 210 -23.78 2.04 3.03
C PRO A 210 -24.28 1.80 4.46
N ALA A 211 -25.59 1.79 4.72
CA ALA A 211 -26.11 1.51 6.06
C ALA A 211 -25.81 0.06 6.49
N GLY A 212 -26.14 -0.93 5.65
CA GLY A 212 -25.89 -2.34 5.90
C GLY A 212 -24.40 -2.64 6.02
N GLY A 213 -23.58 -2.02 5.18
CA GLY A 213 -22.12 -2.09 5.25
C GLY A 213 -21.59 -1.55 6.58
N PHE A 214 -21.99 -0.33 6.96
CA PHE A 214 -21.61 0.29 8.21
C PHE A 214 -22.01 -0.52 9.44
N PHE A 215 -23.29 -0.91 9.56
CA PHE A 215 -23.76 -1.62 10.75
C PHE A 215 -23.15 -3.02 10.87
N SER A 216 -23.02 -3.75 9.76
CA SER A 216 -22.37 -5.06 9.79
C SER A 216 -20.90 -4.97 10.19
N GLY A 217 -20.18 -3.98 9.65
CA GLY A 217 -18.83 -3.64 10.09
C GLY A 217 -18.78 -3.31 11.58
N LEU A 218 -19.68 -2.45 12.05
CA LEU A 218 -19.80 -2.01 13.45
C LEU A 218 -20.01 -3.19 14.41
N PHE A 219 -20.93 -4.09 14.10
CA PHE A 219 -21.20 -5.25 14.94
C PHE A 219 -20.01 -6.21 15.01
N LEU A 220 -19.38 -6.51 13.87
CA LEU A 220 -18.16 -7.31 13.83
C LEU A 220 -17.04 -6.63 14.63
N GLY A 221 -16.83 -5.33 14.42
CA GLY A 221 -15.84 -4.52 15.12
C GLY A 221 -16.02 -4.53 16.63
N ARG A 222 -17.27 -4.40 17.11
CA ARG A 222 -17.59 -4.46 18.54
C ARG A 222 -17.31 -5.82 19.16
N ARG A 223 -17.56 -6.91 18.43
CA ARG A 223 -17.42 -8.29 18.94
C ARG A 223 -16.00 -8.83 18.84
N GLN A 224 -15.30 -8.51 17.75
CA GLN A 224 -14.02 -9.13 17.40
C GLN A 224 -12.87 -8.13 17.30
N GLY A 225 -13.13 -6.82 17.45
CA GLY A 225 -12.16 -5.76 17.20
C GLY A 225 -11.99 -5.51 15.70
N PHE A 226 -10.96 -4.75 15.31
CA PHE A 226 -10.72 -4.44 13.90
C PHE A 226 -10.45 -5.72 13.09
N CYS A 227 -11.23 -5.94 12.03
CA CYS A 227 -11.23 -7.11 11.14
C CYS A 227 -11.03 -6.64 9.69
N PRO A 228 -9.77 -6.49 9.23
CA PRO A 228 -9.47 -5.85 7.94
C PRO A 228 -9.95 -6.64 6.71
N LEU A 229 -10.13 -7.96 6.83
CA LEU A 229 -10.61 -8.78 5.72
C LEU A 229 -12.08 -8.54 5.37
N TYR A 230 -12.91 -8.15 6.35
CA TYR A 230 -14.34 -8.00 6.11
C TYR A 230 -14.67 -6.89 5.08
N PRO A 231 -14.13 -5.65 5.19
CA PRO A 231 -14.30 -4.63 4.14
C PRO A 231 -13.80 -5.09 2.76
N VAL A 232 -12.67 -5.79 2.70
CA VAL A 232 -12.09 -6.29 1.44
C VAL A 232 -13.01 -7.32 0.79
N VAL A 233 -13.53 -8.27 1.56
CA VAL A 233 -14.46 -9.28 1.04
C VAL A 233 -15.76 -8.65 0.56
N CYS A 234 -16.32 -7.68 1.28
CA CYS A 234 -17.50 -6.95 0.81
C CYS A 234 -17.23 -6.23 -0.53
N ALA A 235 -16.09 -5.56 -0.66
CA ALA A 235 -15.70 -4.90 -1.90
C ALA A 235 -15.50 -5.89 -3.06
N LEU A 236 -14.89 -7.06 -2.82
CA LEU A 236 -14.72 -8.12 -3.81
C LEU A 236 -16.06 -8.72 -4.24
N LEU A 237 -16.98 -8.96 -3.30
CA LEU A 237 -18.33 -9.44 -3.62
C LEU A 237 -19.12 -8.42 -4.45
N THR A 238 -19.00 -7.13 -4.13
CA THR A 238 -19.57 -6.05 -4.95
C THR A 238 -18.90 -5.97 -6.31
N LEU A 239 -17.58 -6.15 -6.43
CA LEU A 239 -16.90 -6.25 -7.71
C LEU A 239 -17.44 -7.44 -8.54
N CYS A 240 -17.60 -8.61 -7.93
CA CYS A 240 -18.22 -9.77 -8.58
C CYS A 240 -19.65 -9.43 -9.06
N PHE A 241 -20.45 -8.75 -8.23
CA PHE A 241 -21.76 -8.26 -8.65
C PHE A 241 -21.67 -7.33 -9.85
N VAL A 242 -20.82 -6.31 -9.82
CA VAL A 242 -20.67 -5.33 -10.92
C VAL A 242 -20.31 -6.05 -12.23
N LEU A 243 -19.39 -7.03 -12.18
CA LEU A 243 -18.99 -7.81 -13.35
C LEU A 243 -20.14 -8.69 -13.88
N LEU A 244 -20.91 -9.33 -13.00
CA LEU A 244 -22.06 -10.14 -13.40
C LEU A 244 -23.22 -9.27 -13.93
N ALA A 245 -23.48 -8.13 -13.30
CA ALA A 245 -24.52 -7.18 -13.72
C ALA A 245 -24.23 -6.62 -15.11
N ARG A 246 -22.94 -6.47 -15.48
CA ARG A 246 -22.52 -6.09 -16.84
C ARG A 246 -22.87 -7.11 -17.92
N LEU A 247 -23.08 -8.38 -17.56
CA LEU A 247 -23.51 -9.40 -18.51
C LEU A 247 -24.99 -9.29 -18.87
N VAL A 248 -25.79 -8.69 -17.99
CA VAL A 248 -27.26 -8.62 -18.12
C VAL A 248 -27.76 -7.18 -18.33
N SER A 249 -26.94 -6.18 -18.03
CA SER A 249 -27.30 -4.76 -18.11
C SER A 249 -26.10 -3.85 -18.41
N ASN A 250 -26.35 -2.70 -19.04
CA ASN A 250 -25.32 -1.69 -19.32
C ASN A 250 -25.18 -0.62 -18.21
N VAL A 251 -25.79 -0.84 -17.04
CA VAL A 251 -25.77 0.13 -15.94
C VAL A 251 -24.38 0.22 -15.30
N ALA A 252 -23.97 1.43 -14.94
CA ALA A 252 -22.66 1.70 -14.36
C ALA A 252 -22.69 1.61 -12.81
N ASP A 253 -22.46 0.42 -12.28
CA ASP A 253 -22.51 0.15 -10.83
C ASP A 253 -21.16 0.32 -10.11
N GLY A 254 -20.12 0.79 -10.79
CA GLY A 254 -18.76 0.87 -10.25
C GLY A 254 -18.64 1.71 -8.97
N ALA A 255 -19.50 2.70 -8.78
CA ALA A 255 -19.54 3.54 -7.58
C ALA A 255 -19.91 2.75 -6.30
N MET A 256 -20.56 1.59 -6.41
CA MET A 256 -20.92 0.76 -5.25
C MET A 256 -19.69 0.21 -4.53
N ILE A 257 -18.58 -0.04 -5.24
CA ILE A 257 -17.34 -0.59 -4.68
C ILE A 257 -16.72 0.35 -3.63
N PRO A 258 -16.42 1.63 -3.92
CA PRO A 258 -15.92 2.55 -2.91
C PRO A 258 -16.95 2.83 -1.80
N ILE A 259 -18.26 2.87 -2.12
CA ILE A 259 -19.31 3.06 -1.11
C ILE A 259 -19.29 1.94 -0.06
N VAL A 260 -19.29 0.67 -0.50
CA VAL A 260 -19.26 -0.46 0.43
C VAL A 260 -17.94 -0.53 1.20
N LEU A 261 -16.81 -0.29 0.52
CA LEU A 261 -15.51 -0.33 1.17
C LEU A 261 -15.40 0.70 2.30
N CYS A 262 -15.76 1.96 2.00
CA CYS A 262 -15.69 3.06 2.97
C CYS A 262 -16.68 2.85 4.13
N SER A 263 -17.92 2.48 3.83
CA SER A 263 -18.94 2.29 4.87
C SER A 263 -18.60 1.13 5.82
N VAL A 264 -18.21 -0.03 5.28
CA VAL A 264 -17.83 -1.20 6.09
C VAL A 264 -16.57 -0.92 6.90
N LEU A 265 -15.56 -0.28 6.31
CA LEU A 265 -14.33 0.10 7.00
C LEU A 265 -14.63 1.07 8.16
N LEU A 266 -15.45 2.09 7.92
CA LEU A 266 -15.86 3.04 8.94
C LEU A 266 -16.63 2.35 10.07
N GLY A 267 -17.60 1.50 9.74
CA GLY A 267 -18.32 0.71 10.74
C GLY A 267 -17.38 -0.14 11.58
N ASN A 268 -16.50 -0.89 10.92
CA ASN A 268 -15.58 -1.81 11.59
C ASN A 268 -14.57 -1.11 12.51
N THR A 269 -14.04 0.03 12.08
CA THR A 269 -13.15 0.88 12.89
C THR A 269 -13.88 1.47 14.10
N VAL A 270 -15.06 2.06 13.92
CA VAL A 270 -15.87 2.59 15.03
C VAL A 270 -16.22 1.50 16.04
N GLY A 271 -16.60 0.31 15.57
CA GLY A 271 -16.93 -0.82 16.42
C GLY A 271 -15.73 -1.29 17.25
N ALA A 272 -14.56 -1.37 16.61
CA ALA A 272 -13.31 -1.71 17.29
C ALA A 272 -12.93 -0.66 18.35
N LEU A 273 -13.07 0.63 18.04
CA LEU A 273 -12.81 1.71 18.98
C LEU A 273 -13.71 1.62 20.22
N PHE A 274 -15.02 1.40 20.04
CA PHE A 274 -15.92 1.22 21.18
C PHE A 274 -15.55 0.06 22.08
N ARG A 275 -15.11 -1.06 21.50
CA ARG A 275 -14.58 -2.19 22.27
C ARG A 275 -13.37 -1.77 23.09
N THR A 276 -12.39 -1.10 22.48
CA THR A 276 -11.17 -0.67 23.20
C THR A 276 -11.46 0.33 24.32
N VAL A 277 -12.38 1.28 24.11
CA VAL A 277 -12.79 2.24 25.15
C VAL A 277 -13.49 1.53 26.30
N LYS A 278 -14.38 0.58 26.01
CA LYS A 278 -15.05 -0.23 27.04
C LYS A 278 -14.04 -1.04 27.85
N GLU A 279 -13.12 -1.74 27.19
CA GLU A 279 -12.07 -2.52 27.86
C GLU A 279 -11.15 -1.67 28.74
N ARG A 280 -10.84 -0.43 28.32
CA ARG A 280 -10.05 0.52 29.13
C ARG A 280 -10.79 1.02 30.36
N ARG A 281 -12.10 1.28 30.26
CA ARG A 281 -12.92 1.70 31.40
C ARG A 281 -13.05 0.61 32.46
N MET A 282 -13.12 -0.66 32.07
CA MET A 282 -13.21 -1.79 33.00
C MET A 282 -11.89 -2.09 33.74
N LYS A 283 -10.77 -1.53 33.28
CA LYS A 283 -9.44 -1.71 33.87
C LYS A 283 -9.01 -0.56 34.80
N LYS A 284 -9.79 0.52 34.86
CA LYS A 284 -9.62 1.63 35.80
C LYS A 284 -10.57 1.43 36.97
#